data_AF-A0A3C1BV02-F1
#
_entry.id   AF-A0A3C1BV02-F1
#
_cell.length_a   1.000
_cell.length_b   1.000
_cell.length_c   1.000
_cell.angle_alpha   90.00
_cell.angle_beta   90.00
_cell.angle_gamma   90.00
#
_symmetry.space_group_name_H-M   'P 1'
#
loop_
_entity.id
_entity.type
_entity.pdbx_description
1 polymer ?
#
loop_
_entity_poly.entity_id
_entity_poly.type
_entity_poly.pdbx_seq_one_letter_code
_entity_poly.pdbx_strand_id
1 'polypeptide(L)'
;MNGKNHERLSLTILLPTVYILGSSGAPLKLSFLFVILWLIGTFLITPDLDTYSRSRKRLGVIGWIMDMLFRHRGTLHSPVLWGVLGVIGYFGIGWYTSGLVIPQFLHIVTDWVS
;
A
#
# COMPACT_ATOMS: atom_id res chain seq x y z
N MET A 1 -12.98 -2.36 -8.50
CA MET A 1 -12.07 -2.63 -9.66
C MET A 1 -11.52 -4.06 -9.58
N ASN A 2 -10.74 -4.55 -10.56
CA ASN A 2 -10.02 -5.83 -10.42
C ASN A 2 -8.57 -5.58 -9.90
N GLY A 3 -7.93 -6.60 -9.32
CA GLY A 3 -6.59 -6.47 -8.74
C GLY A 3 -5.54 -5.85 -9.67
N LYS A 4 -5.50 -6.27 -10.93
CA LYS A 4 -4.57 -5.72 -11.94
C LYS A 4 -4.76 -4.21 -12.16
N ASN A 5 -5.99 -3.72 -12.06
CA ASN A 5 -6.28 -2.30 -12.20
C ASN A 5 -5.83 -1.50 -10.97
N HIS A 6 -5.96 -2.04 -9.76
CA HIS A 6 -5.41 -1.41 -8.55
C HIS A 6 -3.87 -1.33 -8.61
N GLU A 7 -3.22 -2.41 -9.05
CA GLU A 7 -1.77 -2.45 -9.24
C GLU A 7 -1.29 -1.35 -10.19
N ARG A 8 -1.91 -1.31 -11.38
CA ARG A 8 -1.56 -0.34 -12.43
C ARG A 8 -1.75 1.07 -11.91
N LEU A 9 -2.88 1.37 -11.28
CA LEU A 9 -3.13 2.69 -10.72
C LEU A 9 -2.07 3.06 -9.67
N SER A 10 -1.78 2.17 -8.73
CA SER A 10 -0.77 2.40 -7.70
C SER A 10 0.59 2.73 -8.31
N LEU A 11 1.04 1.96 -9.30
CA LEU A 11 2.30 2.19 -9.99
C LEU A 11 2.29 3.46 -10.85
N THR A 12 1.16 3.79 -11.47
CA THR A 12 0.99 5.04 -12.23
C THR A 12 1.09 6.26 -11.30
N ILE A 13 0.54 6.20 -10.09
CA ILE A 13 0.64 7.29 -9.10
C ILE A 13 2.05 7.35 -8.47
N LEU A 14 2.76 6.23 -8.35
CA LEU A 14 4.12 6.21 -7.85
C LEU A 14 5.08 7.05 -8.70
N LEU A 15 4.94 7.06 -10.02
CA LEU A 15 5.82 7.81 -10.93
C LEU A 15 5.85 9.33 -10.67
N PRO A 16 4.72 10.06 -10.69
CA PRO A 16 4.70 11.48 -10.35
C PRO A 16 5.11 11.71 -8.90
N THR A 17 4.81 10.78 -7.98
CA THR A 17 5.25 10.88 -6.58
C THR A 17 6.78 10.87 -6.45
N VAL A 18 7.46 9.96 -7.16
CA VAL A 18 8.93 9.90 -7.20
C VAL A 18 9.52 11.16 -7.82
N TYR A 19 8.90 11.68 -8.89
CA TYR A 19 9.31 12.96 -9.48
C TYR A 19 9.23 14.11 -8.47
N ILE A 20 8.12 14.20 -7.72
CA ILE A 20 7.92 15.22 -6.67
C ILE A 20 8.96 15.08 -5.56
N LEU A 21 9.26 13.86 -5.11
CA LEU A 21 10.29 13.63 -4.09
C LEU A 21 11.69 14.08 -4.57
N GLY A 22 12.00 13.82 -5.84
CA GLY A 22 13.25 14.28 -6.45
C GLY A 22 13.31 15.81 -6.56
N SER A 23 12.23 16.44 -7.04
CA SER A 23 12.19 17.90 -7.24
C SER A 23 12.13 18.68 -5.92
N SER A 24 11.60 18.09 -4.84
CA SER A 24 11.58 18.71 -3.52
C SER A 24 12.91 18.63 -2.77
N GLY A 25 13.93 17.97 -3.35
CA GLY A 25 15.21 17.73 -2.67
C GLY A 25 15.12 16.74 -1.51
N ALA A 26 14.14 15.82 -1.51
CA ALA A 26 14.01 14.84 -0.44
C ALA A 26 15.25 13.93 -0.36
N PRO A 27 15.73 13.56 0.84
CA PRO A 27 16.93 12.74 0.98
C PRO A 27 16.80 11.41 0.24
N LEU A 28 17.76 11.11 -0.66
CA LEU A 28 17.71 9.92 -1.54
C LEU A 28 17.44 8.62 -0.78
N LYS A 29 18.08 8.42 0.38
CA LYS A 29 17.89 7.23 1.22
C LYS A 29 16.43 7.09 1.68
N LEU A 30 15.80 8.19 2.11
CA LEU A 30 14.42 8.18 2.60
C LEU A 30 13.42 8.03 1.45
N SER A 31 13.68 8.68 0.31
CA SER A 31 12.89 8.49 -0.92
C SER A 31 12.97 7.05 -1.42
N PHE A 32 14.14 6.42 -1.37
CA PHE A 32 14.29 5.00 -1.69
C PHE A 32 13.47 4.12 -0.74
N LEU A 33 13.57 4.35 0.57
CA LEU A 33 12.75 3.62 1.56
C LEU A 33 11.25 3.80 1.32
N PHE A 34 10.82 5.02 1.01
CA PHE A 34 9.43 5.32 0.65
C PHE A 34 8.98 4.47 -0.55
N VAL A 35 9.78 4.40 -1.61
CA VAL A 35 9.46 3.60 -2.81
C VAL A 35 9.40 2.11 -2.46
N ILE A 36 10.36 1.58 -1.71
CA ILE A 36 10.34 0.16 -1.29
C ILE A 36 9.08 -0.14 -0.47
N LEU A 37 8.72 0.73 0.48
CA LEU A 37 7.51 0.58 1.27
C LEU A 37 6.24 0.69 0.42
N TRP A 38 6.23 1.51 -0.62
CA TRP A 38 5.13 1.59 -1.59
C TRP A 38 4.96 0.29 -2.37
N LEU A 39 6.06 -0.29 -2.84
CA LEU A 39 6.02 -1.56 -3.55
C LEU A 39 5.59 -2.70 -2.62
N ILE A 40 6.06 -2.73 -1.37
CA ILE A 40 5.59 -3.68 -0.35
C ILE A 40 4.08 -3.47 -0.09
N GLY A 41 3.65 -2.23 0.11
CA GLY A 41 2.26 -1.88 0.35
C GLY A 41 1.37 -2.36 -0.78
N THR A 42 1.75 -2.01 -2.01
CA THR A 42 1.04 -2.44 -3.22
C THR A 42 1.07 -3.96 -3.31
N PHE A 43 2.23 -4.59 -3.46
CA PHE A 43 2.29 -6.00 -3.83
C PHE A 43 2.05 -6.99 -2.69
N LEU A 44 2.32 -6.66 -1.44
CA LEU A 44 2.22 -7.64 -0.36
C LEU A 44 1.02 -7.38 0.54
N ILE A 45 0.66 -6.11 0.76
CA ILE A 45 -0.36 -5.77 1.76
C ILE A 45 -1.74 -5.56 1.13
N THR A 46 -1.81 -4.95 -0.06
CA THR A 46 -3.10 -4.64 -0.68
C THR A 46 -3.93 -5.91 -0.92
N PRO A 47 -5.13 -6.00 -0.32
CA PRO A 47 -5.85 -7.27 -0.19
C PRO A 47 -6.42 -7.83 -1.49
N ASP A 48 -6.70 -7.01 -2.50
CA ASP A 48 -7.42 -7.45 -3.71
C ASP A 48 -6.56 -7.63 -4.97
N LEU A 49 -5.24 -7.82 -4.83
CA LEU A 49 -4.38 -8.05 -6.00
C LEU A 49 -4.56 -9.40 -6.70
N ASP A 50 -5.30 -10.34 -6.11
CA ASP A 50 -5.60 -11.63 -6.73
C ASP A 50 -6.94 -11.67 -7.46
N THR A 51 -6.99 -12.38 -8.58
CA THR A 51 -8.15 -12.57 -9.47
C THR A 51 -9.40 -13.16 -8.80
N TYR A 52 -9.32 -13.54 -7.53
CA TYR A 52 -10.41 -14.07 -6.71
C TYR A 52 -10.35 -13.61 -5.25
N SER A 53 -9.60 -12.55 -4.93
CA SER A 53 -9.38 -12.10 -3.55
C SER A 53 -9.03 -13.30 -2.65
N ARG A 54 -7.90 -13.99 -2.90
CA ARG A 54 -7.34 -15.02 -1.99
C ARG A 54 -5.83 -14.90 -1.88
N SER A 55 -5.34 -14.17 -0.88
CA SER A 55 -3.92 -13.82 -0.65
C SER A 55 -2.97 -15.04 -0.73
N ARG A 56 -3.45 -16.21 -0.29
CA ARG A 56 -2.73 -17.50 -0.33
C ARG A 56 -2.33 -17.95 -1.73
N LYS A 57 -3.10 -17.62 -2.78
CA LYS A 57 -2.80 -18.06 -4.15
C LYS A 57 -1.56 -17.37 -4.70
N ARG A 58 -1.35 -16.10 -4.32
CA ARG A 58 -0.21 -15.29 -4.78
C ARG A 58 0.96 -15.26 -3.83
N LEU A 59 0.71 -15.22 -2.52
CA LEU A 59 1.74 -15.04 -1.50
C LEU A 59 2.07 -16.32 -0.73
N GLY A 60 1.41 -17.43 -1.04
CA GLY A 60 1.64 -18.72 -0.38
C GLY A 60 1.47 -18.64 1.14
N VAL A 61 2.52 -18.99 1.87
CA VAL A 61 2.56 -18.97 3.35
C VAL A 61 2.37 -17.56 3.91
N ILE A 62 2.92 -16.53 3.27
CA ILE A 62 2.76 -15.14 3.72
C ILE A 62 1.29 -14.73 3.62
N GLY A 63 0.62 -15.09 2.51
CA GLY A 63 -0.81 -14.87 2.35
C GLY A 63 -1.64 -15.62 3.40
N TRP A 64 -1.24 -16.84 3.77
CA TRP A 64 -1.90 -17.60 4.82
C TRP A 64 -1.82 -16.90 6.19
N ILE A 65 -0.65 -16.37 6.57
CA ILE A 65 -0.46 -15.60 7.80
C ILE A 65 -1.32 -14.32 7.77
N MET A 66 -1.32 -13.62 6.65
CA MET A 66 -2.12 -12.40 6.48
C MET A 66 -3.62 -12.66 6.60
N ASP A 67 -4.13 -13.73 5.98
CA ASP A 67 -5.52 -14.14 6.11
C ASP A 67 -5.90 -14.44 7.56
N MET A 68 -4.99 -15.09 8.30
CA MET A 68 -5.19 -15.43 9.71
C MET A 68 -5.26 -14.19 10.60
N LEU A 69 -4.39 -13.21 10.36
CA LEU A 69 -4.29 -12.00 11.20
C LEU A 69 -5.34 -10.94 10.86
N PHE A 70 -5.60 -10.70 9.58
CA PHE A 70 -6.35 -9.52 9.13
C PHE A 70 -7.65 -9.84 8.39
N ARG A 71 -7.99 -11.13 8.24
CA ARG A 71 -9.21 -11.60 7.57
C ARG A 71 -9.37 -10.97 6.19
N HIS A 72 -8.40 -11.18 5.31
CA HIS A 72 -8.35 -10.79 3.90
C HIS A 72 -8.86 -9.40 3.49
N ARG A 73 -10.17 -9.13 3.53
CA ARG A 73 -10.75 -7.79 3.30
C ARG A 73 -11.02 -6.99 4.58
N GLY A 74 -11.17 -7.63 5.73
CA GLY A 74 -11.68 -7.00 6.96
C GLY A 74 -10.81 -5.84 7.43
N THR A 75 -9.72 -6.14 8.14
CA THR A 75 -8.95 -5.10 8.83
C THR A 75 -8.12 -4.27 7.85
N LEU A 76 -7.65 -4.87 6.74
CA LEU A 76 -6.81 -4.20 5.72
C LEU A 76 -7.59 -3.23 4.83
N HIS A 77 -8.92 -3.30 4.77
CA HIS A 77 -9.76 -2.33 4.06
C HIS A 77 -10.29 -1.23 4.99
N SER A 78 -9.81 -1.16 6.24
CA SER A 78 -10.21 -0.10 7.17
C SER A 78 -9.41 1.19 6.92
N PRO A 79 -10.03 2.28 6.42
CA PRO A 79 -9.34 3.56 6.26
C PRO A 79 -8.89 4.14 7.61
N VAL A 80 -9.62 3.83 8.69
CA VAL A 80 -9.27 4.27 10.05
C VAL A 80 -7.97 3.61 10.51
N LEU A 81 -7.82 2.30 10.29
CA LEU A 81 -6.57 1.60 10.63
C LEU A 81 -5.38 2.27 9.94
N TRP A 82 -5.46 2.47 8.62
CA TRP A 82 -4.37 3.06 7.85
C TRP A 82 -4.14 4.52 8.18
N GLY A 83 -5.17 5.27 8.55
CA GLY A 83 -5.04 6.63 9.06
C GLY A 83 -4.24 6.68 10.36
N VAL A 84 -4.57 5.83 11.34
CA VAL A 84 -3.85 5.74 12.61
C VAL A 84 -2.41 5.30 12.39
N LEU A 85 -2.18 4.24 11.61
CA LEU A 85 -0.82 3.77 11.28
C LEU A 85 -0.02 4.82 10.52
N GLY A 86 -0.66 5.59 9.65
CA GLY A 86 -0.04 6.70 8.91
C GLY A 86 0.40 7.83 9.84
N VAL A 87 -0.44 8.24 10.79
CA VAL A 87 -0.08 9.26 11.79
C VAL A 87 1.08 8.78 12.65
N ILE A 88 0.99 7.56 13.20
CA ILE A 88 2.04 6.98 14.04
C ILE A 88 3.35 6.86 13.26
N GLY A 89 3.30 6.33 12.04
CA GLY A 89 4.47 6.17 11.19
C GLY A 89 5.11 7.51 10.85
N TYR A 90 4.30 8.49 10.42
CA TYR A 90 4.79 9.80 9.99
C TYR A 90 5.49 10.55 11.13
N PHE A 91 4.84 10.65 12.29
CA PHE A 91 5.37 11.43 13.43
C PHE A 91 6.33 10.64 14.32
N GLY A 92 6.19 9.33 14.40
CA GLY A 92 7.02 8.48 15.26
C GLY A 92 8.29 7.94 14.61
N ILE A 93 8.26 7.70 13.29
CA ILE A 93 9.38 7.09 12.55
C ILE A 93 9.90 8.04 11.47
N GLY A 94 8.99 8.60 10.67
CA GLY A 94 9.31 9.58 9.65
C GLY A 94 8.39 9.48 8.44
N TRP A 95 8.37 10.55 7.64
CA TRP A 95 7.46 10.71 6.50
C TRP A 95 7.54 9.58 5.47
N TYR A 96 8.71 8.94 5.30
CA TYR A 96 8.91 7.89 4.31
C TYR A 96 8.02 6.65 4.55
N THR A 97 7.54 6.47 5.79
CA THR A 97 6.58 5.40 6.14
C THR A 97 5.23 5.56 5.45
N SER A 98 4.88 6.78 5.00
CA SER A 98 3.68 7.02 4.20
C SER A 98 3.68 6.24 2.88
N GLY A 99 4.87 5.81 2.40
CA GLY A 99 4.99 4.90 1.27
C GLY A 99 4.21 3.59 1.49
N LEU A 100 4.14 3.07 2.72
CA LEU A 100 3.38 1.86 3.02
C LEU A 100 1.86 2.10 3.03
N VAL A 101 1.45 3.34 3.33
CA VAL A 101 0.08 3.72 3.69
C VAL A 101 -0.69 4.25 2.48
N ILE A 102 -0.06 5.08 1.65
CA ILE A 102 -0.71 5.69 0.46
C ILE A 102 -1.29 4.62 -0.48
N PRO A 103 -0.60 3.52 -0.83
CA PRO A 103 -1.16 2.47 -1.68
C PRO A 103 -2.46 1.86 -1.12
N GLN A 104 -2.58 1.78 0.20
CA GLN A 104 -3.77 1.22 0.87
C GLN A 104 -4.96 2.16 0.73
N PHE A 105 -4.75 3.47 0.90
CA PHE A 105 -5.79 4.46 0.66
C PHE A 105 -6.18 4.53 -0.82
N LEU A 106 -5.22 4.46 -1.75
CA LEU A 106 -5.53 4.41 -3.18
C LEU A 106 -6.42 3.21 -3.49
N HIS A 107 -6.10 2.03 -2.94
CA HIS A 107 -6.92 0.84 -3.09
C HIS A 107 -8.33 1.02 -2.50
N ILE A 108 -8.46 1.43 -1.24
CA ILE A 108 -9.74 1.61 -0.56
C ILE A 108 -10.63 2.65 -1.28
N VAL A 109 -10.06 3.81 -1.63
CA VAL A 109 -10.80 4.87 -2.33
C VAL A 109 -11.25 4.40 -3.69
N THR A 110 -10.39 3.69 -4.44
CA THR A 110 -10.79 3.18 -5.76
C THR A 110 -11.88 2.13 -5.70
N ASP A 111 -11.94 1.32 -4.64
CA ASP A 111 -13.05 0.40 -4.44
C ASP A 111 -14.37 1.11 -4.08
N TRP A 112 -14.33 2.31 -3.51
CA TRP A 112 -15.55 3.07 -3.22
C TRP A 112 -16.14 3.77 -4.45
N VAL A 113 -15.32 4.07 -5.45
CA VAL A 113 -15.73 4.82 -6.65
C VAL A 113 -15.88 3.94 -7.90
N SER A 114 -15.70 2.61 -7.79
CA SER A 114 -15.74 1.68 -8.93
C SER A 114 -16.70 0.51 -8.77
#